data_AF-A0A252CQW0-F1
#
_entry.id   AF-A0A252CQW0-F1
#
_cell.length_a   1.000
_cell.length_b   1.000
_cell.length_c   1.000
_cell.angle_alpha   90.00
_cell.angle_beta   90.00
_cell.angle_gamma   90.00
#
_symmetry.space_group_name_H-M   'P 1'
#
loop_
_entity.id
_entity.type
_entity.pdbx_description
1 polymer ?
#
loop_
_entity_poly.entity_id
_entity_poly.type
_entity_poly.pdbx_seq_one_letter_code
_entity_poly.pdbx_strand_id
1 'polypeptide(L)' 'MSTPSIQNNPLIGIWKLISATAIYADGTVTPDVYGTHPVGYITYTSDGHMMVMFSRSELPSEELR' A
#
# COMPACT_ATOMS: atom_id res chain seq x y z
N MET A 1 30.17 -10.71 17.58
CA MET A 1 28.94 -10.93 16.78
C MET A 1 28.75 -9.67 15.94
N SER A 2 28.79 -9.78 14.62
CA SER A 2 28.60 -8.63 13.73
C SER A 2 27.10 -8.39 13.56
N THR A 3 26.58 -7.31 14.13
CA THR A 3 25.24 -6.82 13.80
C THR A 3 25.21 -6.47 12.32
N PRO A 4 24.25 -6.97 11.51
CA PRO A 4 24.08 -6.47 10.16
C PRO A 4 23.77 -4.98 10.26
N SER A 5 24.53 -4.15 9.54
CA SER A 5 24.26 -2.72 9.49
C SER A 5 22.94 -2.48 8.76
N ILE A 6 21.86 -2.32 9.52
CA ILE A 6 20.53 -1.87 9.05
C ILE A 6 20.61 -0.50 8.36
N GLN A 7 21.73 0.21 8.55
CA GLN A 7 22.01 1.57 8.08
C GLN A 7 21.83 1.79 6.57
N ASN A 8 21.82 0.75 5.74
CA ASN A 8 21.72 0.87 4.27
C ASN A 8 20.61 0.00 3.64
N ASN A 9 19.53 -0.33 4.36
CA ASN A 9 18.39 -0.97 3.68
C ASN A 9 17.55 0.11 2.96
N PRO A 10 17.57 0.16 1.61
CA PRO A 10 16.89 1.20 0.85
C PRO A 10 15.37 1.13 0.94
N LEU A 11 14.80 0.07 1.50
CA LEU A 11 13.36 -0.08 1.68
C LEU A 11 12.84 0.68 2.92
N ILE A 12 13.71 0.97 3.90
CA ILE A 12 13.33 1.66 5.13
C ILE A 12 12.87 3.08 4.79
N GLY A 13 11.65 3.41 5.19
CA GLY A 13 11.02 4.68 4.87
C GLY A 13 9.51 4.56 4.69
N ILE A 14 8.93 5.64 4.17
CA ILE A 14 7.51 5.76 3.88
C ILE A 14 7.36 5.98 2.37
N TRP A 15 6.60 5.10 1.73
CA TRP A 15 6.38 5.13 0.29
C TRP A 15 4.92 5.41 -0.01
N LYS A 16 4.67 6.30 -0.98
CA LYS A 16 3.33 6.63 -1.44
C LYS A 16 2.86 5.62 -2.49
N LEU A 17 1.61 5.17 -2.36
CA LEU A 17 0.97 4.32 -3.35
C LEU A 17 0.79 5.08 -4.68
N ILE A 18 1.14 4.43 -5.79
CA ILE A 18 0.93 4.94 -7.15
C ILE A 18 -0.30 4.28 -7.77
N SER A 19 -0.41 2.95 -7.67
CA SER A 19 -1.53 2.15 -8.18
C SER A 19 -1.64 0.82 -7.44
N ALA A 20 -2.79 0.14 -7.54
CA ALA A 20 -3.01 -1.17 -6.96
C ALA A 20 -3.87 -2.06 -7.86
N THR A 21 -3.39 -3.27 -8.13
CA THR A 21 -4.10 -4.31 -8.91
C THR A 21 -4.26 -5.55 -8.05
N ALA A 22 -5.47 -6.09 -7.96
CA ALA A 22 -5.74 -7.36 -7.30
C ALA A 22 -5.74 -8.49 -8.34
N ILE A 23 -4.99 -9.56 -8.04
CA ILE A 23 -5.02 -10.82 -8.79
C ILE A 23 -5.54 -11.88 -7.82
N TYR A 24 -6.68 -12.47 -8.13
CA TYR A 24 -7.34 -13.47 -7.30
C TYR A 24 -6.85 -14.89 -7.64
N ALA A 25 -7.15 -15.85 -6.77
CA ALA A 25 -6.69 -17.23 -6.91
C ALA A 25 -7.23 -17.94 -8.16
N ASP A 26 -8.37 -17.49 -8.68
CA ASP A 26 -8.98 -17.96 -9.93
C ASP A 26 -8.37 -17.32 -11.19
N GLY A 27 -7.41 -16.40 -11.03
CA GLY A 27 -6.79 -15.65 -12.11
C GLY A 27 -7.55 -14.38 -12.51
N THR A 28 -8.68 -14.08 -11.87
CA THR A 28 -9.40 -12.82 -12.12
C THR A 28 -8.50 -11.64 -11.72
N VAL A 29 -8.46 -10.62 -12.59
CA VAL A 29 -7.70 -9.39 -12.34
C VAL A 29 -8.68 -8.23 -12.14
N THR A 30 -8.59 -7.55 -11.00
CA THR A 30 -9.28 -6.29 -10.77
C THR A 30 -8.25 -5.16 -10.73
N PRO A 31 -8.09 -4.39 -11.83
CA PRO A 31 -7.36 -3.14 -11.76
C PRO A 31 -8.10 -2.17 -10.82
N ASP A 32 -7.38 -1.24 -10.21
CA ASP A 32 -7.94 -0.16 -9.40
C ASP A 32 -8.80 -0.68 -8.22
N VAL A 33 -8.31 -1.67 -7.47
CA VAL A 33 -9.03 -2.27 -6.33
C VAL A 33 -9.44 -1.26 -5.24
N TYR A 34 -8.76 -0.11 -5.21
CA TYR A 34 -9.04 1.04 -4.35
C TYR A 34 -9.55 2.28 -5.11
N GLY A 35 -10.13 2.09 -6.30
CA GLY A 35 -10.58 3.16 -7.19
C GLY A 35 -9.45 3.74 -8.05
N THR A 36 -9.82 4.55 -9.04
CA THR A 36 -8.90 5.15 -10.03
C THR A 36 -7.95 6.18 -9.44
N HIS A 37 -8.26 6.70 -8.24
CA HIS A 37 -7.44 7.64 -7.48
C HIS A 37 -7.16 7.06 -6.08
N PRO A 38 -6.33 6.02 -5.97
CA PRO A 38 -6.06 5.43 -4.67
C PRO A 38 -5.15 6.36 -3.85
N VAL A 39 -5.39 6.40 -2.54
CA VAL A 39 -4.47 7.05 -1.60
C VAL A 39 -3.95 5.98 -0.65
N GLY A 40 -2.64 5.99 -0.40
CA GLY A 40 -2.06 5.01 0.51
C GLY A 40 -0.59 5.22 0.76
N TYR A 41 -0.14 4.60 1.84
CA TYR A 41 1.24 4.59 2.27
C TYR A 41 1.64 3.20 2.75
N ILE A 42 2.89 2.82 2.47
CA ILE A 42 3.55 1.68 3.10
C ILE A 42 4.77 2.17 3.86
N THR A 43 4.91 1.71 5.10
CA THR A 43 6.02 2.05 5.98
C THR A 43 6.82 0.80 6.30
N TYR A 44 8.13 0.87 6.14
CA TYR A 44 9.08 -0.11 6.64
C TYR A 44 9.99 0.56 7.66
N THR A 45 10.10 -0.03 8.84
CA THR A 45 10.95 0.49 9.93
C THR A 45 12.22 -0.32 10.07
N SER A 46 13.27 0.32 10.56
CA SER A 46 14.58 -0.32 10.77
C SER A 46 14.52 -1.47 11.78
N ASP A 47 13.57 -1.47 12.69
CA ASP A 47 13.34 -2.55 13.68
C ASP A 47 12.47 -3.70 13.15
N GLY A 48 12.16 -3.70 11.85
CA GLY A 48 11.53 -4.84 11.17
C GLY A 48 10.00 -4.82 11.17
N HIS A 49 9.36 -3.71 11.50
CA HIS A 49 7.91 -3.56 11.38
C HIS A 49 7.50 -3.06 10.00
N MET A 50 6.27 -3.40 9.63
CA MET A 50 5.61 -2.97 8.41
C MET A 50 4.18 -2.53 8.72
N MET A 51 3.76 -1.42 8.09
CA MET A 51 2.38 -0.94 8.12
C MET A 51 1.95 -0.57 6.71
N VAL A 52 0.70 -0.87 6.38
CA VAL A 52 0.07 -0.45 5.13
C VAL A 52 -1.25 0.25 5.43
N MET A 53 -1.50 1.33 4.71
CA MET A 53 -2.78 2.03 4.72
C MET A 53 -3.21 2.29 3.28
N PHE A 54 -4.45 1.91 2.95
CA PHE A 54 -5.08 2.18 1.68
C PHE A 54 -6.46 2.80 1.91
N SER A 55 -6.83 3.77 1.09
CA SER A 55 -8.17 4.34 1.06
C SER A 55 -8.62 4.58 -0.37
N ARG A 56 -9.93 4.55 -0.57
CA ARG A 56 -10.57 5.08 -1.79
C ARG A 56 -10.67 6.60 -1.63
N SER A 57 -10.34 7.36 -2.67
CA SER A 57 -10.54 8.83 -2.67
C SER A 57 -12.03 9.20 -2.64
N GLU A 58 -12.90 8.36 -3.22
CA GLU A 58 -14.30 8.71 -3.43
C GLU A 58 -15.24 7.92 -2.48
N LEU A 59 -15.98 8.66 -1.65
CA LEU A 59 -17.24 8.20 -1.04
C LEU A 59 -18.26 7.96 -2.17
N PRO A 60 -19.12 6.93 -2.10
CA PRO A 60 -20.19 6.77 -3.08
C PRO A 60 -21.08 8.03 -3.07
N SER A 61 -21.12 8.76 -4.18
CA SER A 61 -22.04 9.87 -4.37
C SER A 61 -23.43 9.34 -4.70
N GLU A 62 -24.10 8.60 -3.81
CA GLU A 62 -25.53 8.24 -3.93
C GLU A 62 -26.07 7.77 -2.55
N GLU A 63 -26.12 8.69 -1.58
CA GLU A 63 -27.00 8.54 -0.40
C GLU A 63 -27.69 9.89 -0.12
N LEU A 64 -28.40 10.39 -1.13
CA LEU A 64 -29.34 11.52 -0.99
C LEU A 64 -30.65 11.26 -1.78
N ARG A 65 -31.14 10.02 -1.77
CA ARG A 65 -32.49 9.70 -2.24
C ARG A 65 -33.52 9.81 -1.12
#